data_AF-A0A963RU74-F1
#
_entry.id   AF-A0A963RU74-F1
#
_cell.length_a   1.000
_cell.length_b   1.000
_cell.length_c   1.000
_cell.angle_alpha   90.00
_cell.angle_beta   90.00
_cell.angle_gamma   90.00
#
_symmetry.space_group_name_H-M   'P 1'
#
loop_
_entity.id
_entity.type
_entity.pdbx_description
1 polymer ?
#
loop_
_entity_poly.entity_id
_entity_poly.type
_entity_poly.pdbx_seq_one_letter_code
_entity_poly.pdbx_strand_id
1 'polypeptide(L)'
;MEPLDEIAARLNAQLHDISADETGFAGPLRPGEHLPSVAVVAHGLPQPLASHTGGAYQCLLFLGEEGRLDGEVLAELHALLRQPVPVLPLLVSGRALQVPGFDTVIDAGDEL
;
A
#
# COMPACT_ATOMS: atom_id res chain seq x y z
N MET A 1 -28.49 -1.86 38.31
CA MET A 1 -27.79 -3.02 37.73
C MET A 1 -28.49 -3.28 36.43
N GLU A 2 -27.85 -2.92 35.32
CA GLU A 2 -28.46 -3.03 33.98
C GLU A 2 -28.68 -4.52 33.67
N PRO A 3 -29.88 -4.94 33.21
CA PRO A 3 -30.16 -6.32 32.87
C PRO A 3 -29.25 -6.79 31.73
N LEU A 4 -28.79 -8.05 31.82
CA LEU A 4 -27.85 -8.65 30.86
C LEU A 4 -28.35 -8.56 29.41
N ASP A 5 -29.66 -8.59 29.20
CA ASP A 5 -30.28 -8.50 27.88
C ASP A 5 -30.13 -7.10 27.25
N GLU A 6 -30.15 -6.03 28.05
CA GLU A 6 -29.88 -4.67 27.56
C GLU A 6 -28.41 -4.46 27.23
N ILE A 7 -27.51 -5.06 28.02
CA ILE A 7 -26.07 -5.05 27.74
C ILE A 7 -25.79 -5.81 26.43
N ALA A 8 -26.40 -6.98 26.24
CA ALA A 8 -26.26 -7.78 25.03
C ALA A 8 -26.83 -7.05 23.80
N ALA A 9 -28.01 -6.43 23.92
CA ALA A 9 -28.61 -5.64 22.85
C ALA A 9 -27.74 -4.44 22.47
N ARG A 10 -27.15 -3.73 23.46
CA ARG A 10 -26.26 -2.59 23.23
C ARG A 10 -24.95 -3.01 22.56
N LEU A 11 -24.34 -4.11 23.00
CA LEU A 11 -23.15 -4.68 22.36
C LEU A 11 -23.44 -5.13 20.92
N ASN A 12 -24.59 -5.76 20.68
CA ASN A 12 -24.97 -6.22 19.36
C ASN A 12 -25.27 -5.03 18.41
N ALA A 13 -25.87 -3.94 18.93
CA ALA A 13 -26.04 -2.70 18.18
C ALA A 13 -24.70 -1.99 17.88
N GLN A 14 -23.73 -2.03 18.82
CA GLN A 14 -22.38 -1.52 18.61
C GLN A 14 -21.57 -2.33 17.58
N LEU A 15 -21.82 -3.64 17.49
CA LEU A 15 -21.21 -4.52 16.49
C LEU A 15 -21.81 -4.36 15.09
N HIS A 16 -23.01 -3.77 14.97
CA HIS A 16 -23.63 -3.47 13.68
C HIS A 16 -23.23 -2.10 13.11
N ASP A 17 -22.45 -1.30 13.85
CA ASP A 17 -21.96 0.02 13.43
C ASP A 17 -20.44 0.01 13.21
N ILE A 18 -19.96 -1.05 12.55
CA ILE A 18 -18.61 -1.10 11.92
C ILE A 18 -18.70 -1.03 10.41
N SER A 19 -19.92 -0.95 9.84
CA SER A 19 -20.16 -0.72 8.42
C SER A 19 -20.31 0.76 8.08
N ALA A 20 -19.52 1.63 8.71
CA ALA A 20 -19.05 2.77 7.94
C ALA A 20 -18.11 2.19 6.87
N ASP A 21 -18.71 1.57 5.85
CA ASP A 21 -18.10 1.33 4.55
C ASP A 21 -17.62 2.69 4.10
N GLU A 22 -16.36 3.00 4.41
CA GLU A 22 -15.68 4.15 3.84
C GLU A 22 -15.93 4.08 2.34
N THR A 23 -16.50 5.18 1.85
CA THR A 23 -16.80 5.47 0.44
C THR A 23 -15.81 4.76 -0.48
N GLY A 24 -16.36 3.81 -1.24
CA GLY A 24 -15.66 2.71 -1.93
C GLY A 24 -14.24 2.98 -2.41
N PHE A 25 -13.39 1.96 -2.26
CA PHE A 25 -12.05 1.88 -2.84
C PHE A 25 -12.02 2.53 -4.23
N ALA A 26 -11.37 3.70 -4.33
CA ALA A 26 -11.24 4.44 -5.56
C ALA A 26 -9.99 3.97 -6.29
N GLY A 27 -10.18 3.17 -7.34
CA GLY A 27 -9.08 2.65 -8.15
C GLY A 27 -9.54 1.50 -9.04
N PRO A 28 -8.75 1.14 -10.06
CA PRO A 28 -9.07 0.01 -10.94
C PRO A 28 -8.95 -1.34 -10.23
N LEU A 29 -8.18 -1.41 -9.14
CA LEU A 29 -7.96 -2.61 -8.36
C LEU A 29 -9.02 -2.73 -7.27
N ARG A 30 -9.40 -3.96 -6.90
CA ARG A 30 -10.29 -4.21 -5.76
C ARG A 30 -9.57 -5.03 -4.68
N PRO A 31 -9.95 -4.87 -3.39
CA PRO A 31 -9.46 -5.76 -2.35
C PRO A 31 -9.69 -7.24 -2.72
N GLY A 32 -8.64 -8.05 -2.60
CA GLY A 32 -8.65 -9.46 -2.96
C GLY A 32 -8.31 -9.78 -4.42
N GLU A 33 -8.18 -8.78 -5.30
CA GLU A 33 -7.66 -8.98 -6.64
C GLU A 33 -6.15 -9.20 -6.64
N HIS A 34 -5.68 -9.97 -7.63
CA HIS A 34 -4.26 -10.10 -7.88
C HIS A 34 -3.72 -8.81 -8.52
N LEU A 35 -2.52 -8.43 -8.10
CA LEU A 35 -1.79 -7.35 -8.76
C LEU A 35 -1.58 -7.73 -10.24
N PRO A 36 -1.94 -6.86 -11.21
CA PRO A 36 -1.72 -7.14 -12.62
C PRO A 36 -0.22 -7.30 -12.89
N SER A 37 0.10 -8.08 -13.93
CA SER A 37 1.48 -8.23 -14.39
C SER A 37 1.93 -6.94 -15.07
N VAL A 38 2.47 -6.01 -14.27
CA VAL A 38 3.06 -4.76 -14.74
C VAL A 38 4.56 -4.96 -14.93
N ALA A 39 5.12 -4.45 -16.01
CA ALA A 39 6.55 -4.45 -16.23
C ALA A 39 7.19 -3.19 -15.62
N VAL A 40 8.28 -3.37 -14.89
CA VAL A 40 9.07 -2.29 -14.30
C VAL A 40 10.53 -2.45 -14.70
N VAL A 41 11.30 -1.36 -14.67
CA VAL A 41 12.75 -1.42 -14.83
C VAL A 41 13.40 -1.30 -13.46
N ALA A 42 14.09 -2.37 -13.06
CA ALA A 42 14.87 -2.43 -11.84
C ALA A 42 16.33 -2.73 -12.18
N HIS A 43 17.26 -1.97 -11.61
CA HIS A 43 18.70 -2.07 -11.92
C HIS A 43 19.01 -2.03 -13.43
N GLY A 44 18.21 -1.29 -14.20
CA GLY A 44 18.37 -1.17 -15.65
C GLY A 44 17.86 -2.36 -16.47
N LEU A 45 17.17 -3.32 -15.85
CA LEU A 45 16.59 -4.48 -16.53
C LEU A 45 15.07 -4.50 -16.38
N PRO A 46 14.32 -4.81 -17.45
CA PRO A 46 12.88 -5.01 -17.36
C PRO A 46 12.57 -6.29 -16.57
N GLN A 47 11.70 -6.17 -15.58
CA GLN A 47 11.28 -7.25 -14.69
C GLN A 47 9.79 -7.09 -14.34
N PRO A 48 9.07 -8.18 -14.04
CA PRO A 48 7.71 -8.08 -13.51
C PRO A 48 7.72 -7.36 -12.15
N LEU A 49 6.75 -6.49 -11.90
CA LEU A 49 6.56 -5.84 -10.59
C LEU A 49 6.44 -6.88 -9.47
N ALA A 50 5.79 -8.02 -9.76
CA ALA A 50 5.65 -9.14 -8.85
C ALA A 50 6.99 -9.73 -8.37
N SER A 51 8.08 -9.57 -9.13
CA SER A 51 9.42 -10.00 -8.71
C SER A 51 9.98 -9.18 -7.55
N HIS A 52 9.42 -8.00 -7.29
CA HIS A 52 9.79 -7.10 -6.20
C HIS A 52 8.82 -7.15 -5.02
N THR A 53 7.70 -7.87 -5.16
CA THR A 53 6.64 -7.94 -4.15
C THR A 53 6.40 -9.39 -3.73
N GLY A 54 6.66 -9.73 -2.48
CA GLY A 54 6.39 -11.09 -2.00
C GLY A 54 6.98 -11.37 -0.61
N GLY A 55 6.41 -12.35 0.09
CA GLY A 55 6.91 -12.81 1.39
C GLY A 55 6.70 -11.85 2.57
N ALA A 56 6.18 -10.64 2.31
CA ALA A 56 5.88 -9.62 3.30
C ALA A 56 4.70 -8.74 2.84
N TYR A 57 4.19 -7.89 3.73
CA TYR A 57 3.26 -6.83 3.36
C TYR A 57 4.01 -5.75 2.58
N GLN A 58 3.48 -5.35 1.44
CA GLN A 58 4.10 -4.33 0.58
C GLN A 58 3.26 -3.06 0.59
N CYS A 59 3.94 -1.91 0.70
CA CYS A 59 3.38 -0.60 0.39
C CYS A 59 3.93 -0.16 -0.98
N LEU A 60 3.08 -0.13 -2.00
CA LEU A 60 3.45 0.41 -3.31
C LEU A 60 3.10 1.90 -3.34
N LEU A 61 4.10 2.76 -3.50
CA LEU A 61 3.90 4.20 -3.59
C LEU A 61 4.28 4.69 -4.99
N PHE A 62 3.26 5.08 -5.75
CA PHE A 62 3.43 5.64 -7.09
C PHE A 62 3.69 7.13 -6.99
N LEU A 63 4.86 7.54 -7.45
CA LEU A 63 5.28 8.94 -7.45
C LEU A 63 4.85 9.61 -8.76
N GLY A 64 4.32 10.82 -8.65
CA GLY A 64 4.06 11.67 -9.81
C GLY A 64 5.34 12.04 -10.56
N GLU A 65 5.21 12.73 -11.70
CA GLU A 65 6.33 13.06 -12.61
C GLU A 65 7.50 13.77 -11.90
N GLU A 66 7.22 14.60 -10.91
CA GLU A 66 8.27 15.28 -10.15
C GLU A 66 9.13 14.33 -9.32
N GLY A 67 8.65 13.14 -8.98
CA GLY A 67 9.40 12.15 -8.19
C GLY A 67 9.82 12.65 -6.81
N ARG A 68 9.04 13.58 -6.23
CA ARG A 68 9.35 14.18 -4.93
C ARG A 68 8.49 13.54 -3.85
N LEU A 69 9.13 13.21 -2.74
CA LEU A 69 8.47 12.87 -1.49
C LEU A 69 8.67 14.03 -0.52
N ASP A 70 7.60 14.45 0.14
CA ASP A 70 7.73 15.38 1.25
C ASP A 70 8.33 14.68 2.49
N GLY A 71 8.73 15.47 3.47
CA GLY A 71 9.37 14.95 4.68
C GLY A 71 8.43 14.16 5.58
N GLU A 72 7.12 14.41 5.52
CA GLU A 72 6.12 13.73 6.33
C GLU A 72 5.90 12.31 5.80
N VAL A 73 5.68 12.17 4.50
CA VAL A 73 5.57 10.87 3.82
C VAL A 73 6.85 10.06 4.02
N LEU A 74 8.04 10.66 3.88
CA LEU A 74 9.30 9.94 4.16
C LEU A 74 9.38 9.42 5.60
N ALA A 75 8.93 10.21 6.57
CA ALA A 75 8.92 9.80 7.98
C ALA A 75 7.94 8.63 8.21
N GLU A 76 6.77 8.67 7.58
CA GLU A 76 5.78 7.59 7.62
C GLU A 76 6.32 6.30 7.00
N LEU A 77 6.95 6.37 5.81
CA LEU A 77 7.55 5.21 5.16
C LEU A 77 8.64 4.58 6.05
N HIS A 78 9.45 5.38 6.74
CA HIS A 78 10.40 4.86 7.72
C HIS A 78 9.74 4.30 8.99
N ALA A 79 8.55 4.79 9.36
CA ALA A 79 7.78 4.23 10.47
C ALA A 79 7.21 2.84 10.13
N LEU A 80 6.81 2.61 8.87
CA LEU A 80 6.33 1.30 8.38
C LEU A 80 7.40 0.21 8.51
N LEU A 81 8.66 0.54 8.19
CA LEU A 81 9.80 -0.37 8.32
C LEU A 81 10.11 -0.78 9.77
N ARG A 82 9.63 -0.01 10.76
CA ARG A 82 9.89 -0.23 12.18
C ARG A 82 8.74 -0.92 12.91
N GLN A 83 7.65 -1.23 12.21
CA GLN A 83 6.52 -1.93 12.82
C GLN A 83 6.87 -3.39 13.16
N PRO A 84 6.23 -3.98 14.17
CA PRO A 84 6.44 -5.39 14.53
C PRO A 84 6.15 -6.36 13.37
N VAL A 85 5.18 -6.01 12.52
CA VAL A 85 4.95 -6.64 11.23
C VAL A 85 5.48 -5.67 10.18
N PRO A 86 6.63 -5.95 9.54
CA PRO A 86 7.24 -5.01 8.62
C PRO A 86 6.36 -4.88 7.37
N VAL A 87 6.03 -3.64 7.03
CA VAL A 87 5.48 -3.27 5.73
C VAL A 87 6.62 -2.67 4.93
N LEU A 88 6.98 -3.31 3.82
CA LEU A 88 8.09 -2.90 2.99
C LEU A 88 7.58 -1.88 1.95
N PRO A 89 8.12 -0.65 1.92
CA PRO A 89 7.78 0.27 0.84
C PRO A 89 8.57 -0.04 -0.42
N LEU A 90 7.91 0.04 -1.57
CA LEU A 90 8.52 0.07 -2.89
C LEU A 90 8.01 1.30 -3.62
N LEU A 91 8.95 2.15 -4.04
CA LEU A 91 8.65 3.39 -4.74
C LEU A 91 8.64 3.13 -6.24
N VAL A 92 7.54 3.45 -6.89
CA VAL A 92 7.36 3.31 -8.34
C VAL A 92 7.30 4.70 -8.95
N SER A 93 8.10 4.97 -9.99
CA SER A 93 8.14 6.29 -10.61
C SER A 93 8.39 6.20 -12.12
N GLY A 94 8.00 7.21 -12.89
CA GLY A 94 8.21 7.21 -14.35
C GLY A 94 9.67 7.44 -14.79
N ARG A 95 10.61 7.59 -13.86
CA ARG A 95 12.03 7.85 -14.15
C ARG A 95 12.94 7.28 -13.07
N ALA A 96 14.24 7.17 -13.36
CA ALA A 96 15.20 6.77 -12.35
C ALA A 96 15.21 7.78 -11.18
N LEU A 97 14.91 7.29 -9.97
CA LEU A 97 14.95 8.05 -8.74
C LEU A 97 15.79 7.28 -7.72
N GLN A 98 16.48 8.00 -6.84
CA GLN A 98 17.12 7.41 -5.67
C GLN A 98 16.53 8.04 -4.42
N VAL A 99 15.91 7.23 -3.58
CA VAL A 99 15.40 7.67 -2.28
C VAL A 99 16.15 6.89 -1.20
N PRO A 100 16.89 7.58 -0.32
CA PRO A 100 17.66 6.90 0.72
C PRO A 100 16.80 5.99 1.59
N GLY A 101 17.20 4.73 1.71
CA GLY A 101 16.53 3.75 2.58
C GLY A 101 15.31 3.05 1.98
N PHE A 102 14.99 3.28 0.69
CA PHE A 102 13.88 2.62 0.01
C PHE A 102 14.30 2.10 -1.36
N ASP A 103 13.73 0.97 -1.75
CA ASP A 103 13.86 0.46 -3.11
C ASP A 103 12.98 1.26 -4.07
N THR A 104 13.54 1.54 -5.24
CA THR A 104 12.91 2.34 -6.30
C THR A 104 12.94 1.57 -7.61
N VAL A 105 11.81 1.50 -8.29
CA VAL A 105 11.69 0.94 -9.64
C VAL A 105 11.08 1.97 -10.59
N ILE A 106 11.40 1.81 -11.88
CA ILE A 106 10.85 2.67 -12.93
C ILE A 106 9.63 1.95 -13.52
N ASP A 107 8.50 2.63 -13.60
CA ASP A 107 7.35 2.15 -14.37
C ASP A 107 7.73 2.11 -15.86
N ALA A 108 7.66 0.93 -16.47
CA ALA A 108 7.98 0.77 -17.89
C ALA A 108 6.77 1.06 -18.81
N GLY A 109 5.58 1.25 -18.24
CA GLY A 109 4.33 1.36 -18.99
C GLY A 109 3.93 0.04 -19.68
N ASP A 110 2.94 0.13 -20.58
CA ASP A 110 2.44 -1.00 -21.38
C ASP A 110 3.33 -1.33 -22.61
N GLU A 111 4.46 -0.65 -22.82
CA GLU A 111 5.26 -0.71 -24.06
C GLU A 111 6.58 -1.52 -23.93
N LEU A 112 6.54 -2.73 -23.36
CA LEU A 112 7.64 -3.70 -23.46
C LEU A 112 7.30 -4.90 -24.35
#